data_AF-Q6H9Q8-F1
#
_entry.id   AF-Q6H9Q8-F1
#
_cell.length_a   1.000
_cell.length_b   1.000
_cell.length_c   1.000
_cell.angle_alpha   90.00
_cell.angle_beta   90.00
_cell.angle_gamma   90.00
#
_symmetry.space_group_name_H-M   'P 1'
#
loop_
_entity.id
_entity.type
_entity.pdbx_description
1 polymer ?
#
loop_
_entity_poly.entity_id
_entity_poly.type
_entity_poly.pdbx_seq_one_letter_code
_entity_poly.pdbx_strand_id
1 'polypeptide(L)'
;PINFVTPGIMLPGALMLDLTLYLTRNFLITALLGGAFFGLLFYPGNWTIFGPTHLPIVVEGHLLSMADYMGHLYIRTGTPEYTRLIEKGSLRTFGGHTTVIAAFFASFVSILVFLVWWYLGKVYCTAFFYFKGK
;
A
#
# COMPACT_ATOMS: atom_id res chain seq x y z
N PRO A 1 6.98 20.19 4.64
CA PRO A 1 7.92 19.67 5.68
C PRO A 1 8.11 18.15 5.49
N ILE A 2 9.21 17.57 5.98
CA ILE A 2 9.54 16.17 5.69
C ILE A 2 8.50 15.18 6.23
N ASN A 3 7.99 15.41 7.45
CA ASN A 3 6.95 14.62 8.09
C ASN A 3 5.59 14.63 7.34
N PHE A 4 5.38 15.56 6.41
CA PHE A 4 4.17 15.63 5.58
C PHE A 4 4.31 14.88 4.26
N VAL A 5 5.54 14.66 3.79
CA VAL A 5 5.84 14.02 2.51
C VAL A 5 6.62 12.71 2.68
N THR A 6 6.59 12.13 3.88
CA THR A 6 7.21 10.83 4.14
C THR A 6 6.52 9.76 3.28
N PRO A 7 7.29 8.96 2.52
CA PRO A 7 6.71 7.90 1.71
C PRO A 7 6.21 6.73 2.58
N GLY A 8 5.24 5.98 2.06
CA GLY A 8 4.90 4.68 2.63
C GLY A 8 5.99 3.64 2.38
N ILE A 9 6.14 2.70 3.30
CA ILE A 9 7.10 1.59 3.19
C ILE A 9 6.43 0.33 2.63
N MET A 10 7.13 -0.38 1.75
CA MET A 10 6.72 -1.70 1.24
C MET A 10 7.66 -2.83 1.68
N LEU A 11 8.70 -2.48 2.47
CA LEU A 11 9.76 -3.40 2.88
C LEU A 11 9.25 -4.66 3.61
N PRO A 12 8.32 -4.59 4.59
CA PRO A 12 7.86 -5.80 5.28
C PRO A 12 7.17 -6.79 4.33
N GLY A 13 6.35 -6.29 3.41
CA GLY A 13 5.67 -7.10 2.42
C GLY A 13 6.65 -7.71 1.41
N ALA A 14 7.60 -6.92 0.92
CA ALA A 14 8.61 -7.38 -0.03
C ALA A 14 9.51 -8.48 0.56
N LEU A 15 9.96 -8.32 1.82
CA LEU A 15 10.76 -9.33 2.51
C LEU A 15 10.01 -10.66 2.66
N MET A 16 8.72 -10.62 2.98
CA MET A 16 7.90 -11.83 3.05
C MET A 16 7.73 -12.48 1.67
N LEU A 17 7.56 -11.69 0.62
CA LEU A 17 7.48 -12.20 -0.74
C LEU A 17 8.78 -12.93 -1.13
N ASP A 18 9.94 -12.31 -0.92
CA ASP A 18 11.24 -12.93 -1.22
C ASP A 18 11.49 -14.17 -0.36
N LEU A 19 11.16 -14.13 0.94
CA LEU A 19 11.33 -15.26 1.85
C LEU A 19 10.44 -16.45 1.43
N THR A 20 9.20 -16.21 1.03
CA THR A 20 8.32 -17.29 0.55
C THR A 20 8.84 -17.91 -0.74
N LEU A 21 9.35 -17.10 -1.68
CA LEU A 21 9.97 -17.60 -2.91
C LEU A 21 11.25 -18.39 -2.63
N TYR A 22 12.10 -17.88 -1.74
CA TYR A 22 13.36 -18.52 -1.37
C TYR A 22 13.15 -19.90 -0.72
N LEU A 23 12.21 -19.99 0.22
CA LEU A 23 11.94 -21.22 0.96
C LEU A 23 11.17 -22.26 0.14
N THR A 24 10.15 -21.83 -0.61
CA THR A 24 9.26 -22.77 -1.33
C THR A 24 9.74 -23.08 -2.74
N ARG A 25 10.57 -22.19 -3.33
CA ARG A 25 11.04 -22.24 -4.73
C ARG A 25 9.92 -22.46 -5.75
N ASN A 26 8.69 -22.08 -5.39
CA ASN A 26 7.50 -22.33 -6.19
C ASN A 26 6.72 -21.04 -6.40
N PHE A 27 6.66 -20.59 -7.65
CA PHE A 27 6.02 -19.33 -8.01
C PHE A 27 4.53 -19.28 -7.62
N LEU A 28 3.82 -20.41 -7.65
CA LEU A 28 2.39 -20.45 -7.33
C LEU A 28 2.16 -20.28 -5.83
N ILE A 29 3.02 -20.90 -5.01
CA ILE A 29 2.96 -20.73 -3.54
C ILE A 29 3.38 -19.31 -3.16
N THR A 30 4.40 -18.74 -3.81
CA THR A 30 4.77 -17.33 -3.64
C THR A 30 3.64 -16.39 -4.04
N ALA A 31 2.93 -16.67 -5.13
CA ALA A 31 1.79 -15.87 -5.55
C ALA A 31 0.70 -15.86 -4.48
N LEU A 32 0.32 -17.02 -3.94
CA LEU A 32 -0.72 -17.14 -2.94
C LEU A 32 -0.29 -16.57 -1.58
N LEU A 33 0.80 -17.06 -1.00
CA LEU A 33 1.22 -16.67 0.35
C LEU A 33 2.01 -15.36 0.35
N GLY A 34 3.04 -15.25 -0.49
CA GLY A 34 3.85 -14.03 -0.60
C GLY A 34 3.03 -12.83 -1.07
N GLY A 35 2.20 -13.03 -2.11
CA GLY A 35 1.25 -12.02 -2.56
C GLY A 35 0.25 -11.62 -1.47
N ALA A 36 -0.34 -12.58 -0.75
CA ALA A 36 -1.26 -12.27 0.34
C ALA A 36 -0.58 -11.47 1.47
N PHE A 37 0.61 -11.89 1.92
CA PHE A 37 1.37 -11.17 2.95
C PHE A 37 1.75 -9.76 2.51
N PHE A 38 2.05 -9.56 1.21
CA PHE A 38 2.39 -8.25 0.68
C PHE A 38 1.27 -7.22 0.91
N GLY A 39 0.02 -7.58 0.62
CA GLY A 39 -1.14 -6.71 0.88
C GLY A 39 -1.46 -6.56 2.38
N LEU A 40 -1.37 -7.64 3.15
CA LEU A 40 -1.77 -7.65 4.57
C LEU A 40 -0.82 -6.81 5.43
N LEU A 41 0.49 -6.89 5.16
CA LEU A 41 1.52 -6.23 5.97
C LEU A 41 1.73 -4.76 5.61
N PHE A 42 1.08 -4.26 4.55
CA PHE A 42 1.22 -2.88 4.14
C PHE A 42 0.77 -1.90 5.23
N TYR A 43 -0.47 -2.02 5.71
CA TYR A 43 -0.99 -1.10 6.73
C TYR A 43 -0.29 -1.24 8.09
N PRO A 44 -0.10 -2.45 8.66
CA PRO A 44 0.64 -2.63 9.91
C PRO A 44 2.10 -2.17 9.84
N GLY A 45 2.78 -2.41 8.71
CA GLY A 45 4.16 -1.96 8.51
C GLY A 45 4.29 -0.44 8.54
N ASN A 46 3.34 0.26 7.93
CA ASN A 46 3.30 1.72 7.86
C ASN A 46 2.82 2.39 9.15
N TRP A 47 2.13 1.65 10.02
CA TRP A 47 1.57 2.21 11.26
C TRP A 47 2.62 2.81 12.20
N THR A 48 3.83 2.26 12.21
CA THR A 48 4.94 2.79 13.04
C THR A 48 5.35 4.21 12.65
N ILE A 49 5.19 4.58 11.37
CA ILE A 49 5.54 5.90 10.83
C ILE A 49 4.34 6.84 10.92
N PHE A 50 3.16 6.39 10.48
CA PHE A 50 1.99 7.25 10.35
C PHE A 50 1.07 7.27 11.59
N GLY A 51 1.18 6.30 12.49
CA GLY A 51 0.37 6.21 13.71
C GLY A 51 0.31 7.53 14.50
N PRO A 52 1.44 8.22 14.76
CA PRO A 52 1.43 9.51 15.45
C PRO A 52 0.61 10.61 14.72
N THR A 53 0.46 10.52 13.40
CA THR A 53 -0.30 11.53 12.62
C THR A 53 -1.82 11.37 12.75
N HIS A 54 -2.29 10.25 13.32
CA HIS A 54 -3.70 10.01 13.62
C HIS A 54 -4.17 10.61 14.95
N LEU A 55 -3.28 11.25 15.71
CA LEU A 55 -3.65 11.89 16.98
C LEU A 55 -4.68 13.01 16.75
N PRO A 56 -5.76 13.06 17.56
CA PRO A 56 -6.78 14.09 17.47
C PRO A 56 -6.26 15.43 18.01
N ILE A 57 -6.56 16.51 17.30
CA ILE A 57 -6.27 17.89 17.70
C ILE A 57 -7.53 18.73 17.46
N VAL A 58 -7.80 19.66 18.37
CA VAL A 58 -8.90 20.62 18.22
C VAL A 58 -8.33 21.95 17.75
N VAL A 59 -8.76 22.40 16.57
CA VAL A 59 -8.36 23.68 15.98
C VAL A 59 -9.62 24.44 15.62
N GLU A 60 -9.75 25.68 16.11
CA GLU A 60 -10.91 26.54 15.84
C GLU A 60 -12.28 25.87 16.15
N GLY A 61 -12.31 24.98 17.14
CA GLY A 61 -13.51 24.23 17.54
C GLY A 61 -13.80 22.99 16.69
N HIS A 62 -13.00 22.70 15.67
CA HIS A 62 -13.10 21.51 14.83
C HIS A 62 -12.11 20.42 15.26
N LEU A 63 -12.58 19.17 15.27
CA LEU A 63 -11.73 18.00 15.50
C LEU A 63 -11.04 17.61 14.20
N LEU A 64 -9.71 17.66 14.18
CA LEU A 64 -8.87 17.28 13.04
C LEU A 64 -7.85 16.25 13.48
N SER A 65 -7.39 15.40 12.55
CA SER A 65 -6.16 14.64 12.78
C SER A 65 -4.94 15.56 12.60
N MET A 66 -3.81 15.21 13.22
CA MET A 66 -2.54 15.91 12.97
C MET A 66 -2.19 15.92 11.46
N ALA A 67 -2.48 14.83 10.74
CA ALA A 67 -2.29 14.75 9.29
C ALA A 67 -3.12 15.79 8.52
N ASP A 68 -4.39 15.96 8.89
CA ASP A 68 -5.29 16.92 8.24
C ASP A 68 -4.89 18.36 8.59
N TYR A 69 -4.48 18.60 9.83
CA TYR A 69 -3.97 19.90 10.26
C TYR A 69 -2.70 20.31 9.51
N MET A 70 -1.75 19.39 9.32
CA MET A 70 -0.58 19.63 8.48
C MET A 70 -0.98 19.95 7.03
N GLY A 71 -1.96 19.24 6.47
CA GLY A 71 -2.48 19.52 5.13
C GLY A 71 -3.19 20.87 4.99
N HIS A 72 -3.76 21.38 6.08
CA HIS A 72 -4.38 22.70 6.15
C HIS A 72 -3.35 23.83 6.28
N LEU A 73 -2.34 23.65 7.15
CA LEU A 73 -1.27 24.63 7.39
C LEU A 73 -0.36 24.82 6.17
N TYR A 74 0.03 23.73 5.52
CA TYR A 74 0.95 23.77 4.38
C TYR A 74 0.19 23.86 3.07
N ILE A 75 0.01 25.09 2.59
CA ILE A 75 -0.76 25.39 1.38
C ILE A 75 -0.18 24.67 0.16
N ARG A 76 -1.04 23.94 -0.56
CA ARG A 76 -0.73 23.30 -1.83
C ARG A 76 -1.57 23.92 -2.94
N THR A 77 -0.97 24.82 -3.71
CA THR A 77 -1.66 25.65 -4.74
C THR A 77 -2.45 24.86 -5.77
N GLY A 78 -2.02 23.64 -6.11
CA GLY A 78 -2.66 22.78 -7.12
C GLY A 78 -3.43 21.57 -6.58
N THR A 79 -3.48 21.33 -5.26
CA THR A 79 -4.14 20.13 -4.69
C THR A 79 -5.09 20.49 -3.55
N PRO A 80 -6.30 21.00 -3.89
CA PRO A 80 -7.29 21.37 -2.89
C PRO A 80 -7.88 20.14 -2.19
N GLU A 81 -8.44 20.32 -0.99
CA GLU A 81 -8.89 19.23 -0.10
C GLU A 81 -9.85 18.24 -0.77
N TYR A 82 -10.79 18.73 -1.57
CA TYR A 82 -11.81 17.91 -2.23
C TYR A 82 -11.25 16.93 -3.27
N THR A 83 -10.01 17.12 -3.73
CA THR A 83 -9.34 16.18 -4.66
C THR A 83 -8.82 14.92 -3.96
N ARG A 84 -8.87 14.85 -2.62
CA ARG A 84 -8.40 13.70 -1.85
C ARG A 84 -9.34 12.49 -2.02
N LEU A 85 -8.74 11.37 -2.40
CA LEU A 85 -9.39 10.05 -2.39
C LEU A 85 -9.11 9.36 -1.06
N ILE A 86 -9.95 9.65 -0.07
CA ILE A 86 -9.89 9.08 1.28
C ILE A 86 -11.26 8.54 1.69
N GLU A 87 -11.30 7.76 2.76
CA GLU A 87 -12.56 7.29 3.33
C GLU A 87 -13.40 8.49 3.82
N LYS A 88 -14.64 8.60 3.32
CA LYS A 88 -15.66 9.58 3.77
C LYS A 88 -16.89 8.93 4.41
N GLY A 89 -16.80 7.63 4.69
CA GLY A 89 -17.93 6.79 5.10
C GLY A 89 -18.92 6.51 3.96
N SER A 90 -19.73 5.46 4.11
CA SER A 90 -20.84 5.15 3.23
C SER A 90 -22.00 4.55 4.03
N LEU A 91 -23.22 4.63 3.51
CA LEU A 91 -24.39 3.99 4.13
C LEU A 91 -24.27 2.45 4.22
N ARG A 92 -23.27 1.86 3.54
CA ARG A 92 -23.03 0.41 3.51
C ARG A 92 -21.83 -0.02 4.37
N THR A 93 -21.12 0.90 5.00
CA THR A 93 -19.93 0.58 5.81
C THR A 93 -20.31 0.35 7.26
N PHE A 94 -19.86 -0.78 7.82
CA PHE A 94 -19.76 -0.95 9.27
C PHE A 94 -18.45 -0.31 9.73
N GLY A 95 -18.55 0.77 10.51
CA GLY A 95 -17.39 1.56 10.94
C GLY A 95 -16.35 0.75 11.73
N GLY A 96 -15.10 1.21 11.71
CA GLY A 96 -14.01 0.61 12.50
C GLY A 96 -13.32 -0.61 11.90
N HIS A 97 -13.88 -1.24 10.86
CA HIS A 97 -13.30 -2.43 10.21
C HIS A 97 -12.75 -2.18 8.80
N THR A 98 -12.84 -0.95 8.30
CA THR A 98 -12.48 -0.61 6.91
C THR A 98 -11.02 -0.91 6.57
N THR A 99 -10.10 -0.67 7.50
CA THR A 99 -8.67 -0.95 7.34
C THR A 99 -8.38 -2.43 7.10
N VAL A 100 -9.03 -3.31 7.87
CA VAL A 100 -8.86 -4.77 7.76
C VAL A 100 -9.43 -5.27 6.43
N ILE A 101 -10.64 -4.82 6.08
CA ILE A 101 -11.30 -5.20 4.82
C ILE A 101 -10.45 -4.74 3.62
N ALA A 102 -9.94 -3.51 3.65
CA ALA A 102 -9.07 -3.00 2.60
C ALA A 102 -7.76 -3.79 2.50
N ALA A 103 -7.16 -4.20 3.62
CA ALA A 103 -5.94 -5.01 3.61
C ALA A 103 -6.18 -6.39 2.97
N PHE A 104 -7.26 -7.09 3.31
CA PHE A 104 -7.61 -8.36 2.68
C PHE A 104 -7.94 -8.21 1.20
N PHE A 105 -8.63 -7.14 0.81
CA PHE A 105 -8.90 -6.84 -0.59
C PHE A 105 -7.59 -6.59 -1.36
N ALA A 106 -6.68 -5.79 -0.80
CA ALA A 106 -5.36 -5.54 -1.38
C ALA A 106 -4.55 -6.83 -1.54
N SER A 107 -4.63 -7.74 -0.56
CA SER A 107 -4.00 -9.06 -0.60
C SER A 107 -4.57 -9.97 -1.69
N PHE A 108 -5.89 -9.93 -1.91
CA PHE A 108 -6.49 -10.71 -2.99
C PHE A 108 -6.04 -10.18 -4.36
N VAL A 109 -6.06 -8.85 -4.53
CA VAL A 109 -5.62 -8.21 -5.77
C VAL A 109 -4.13 -8.43 -6.02
N SER A 110 -3.29 -8.37 -5.00
CA SER A 110 -1.84 -8.59 -5.13
C SER A 110 -1.49 -9.99 -5.62
N ILE A 111 -2.25 -11.03 -5.24
CA ILE A 111 -2.09 -12.39 -5.78
C ILE A 111 -2.27 -12.38 -7.30
N LEU A 112 -3.35 -11.76 -7.80
CA LEU A 112 -3.66 -11.69 -9.23
C LEU A 112 -2.62 -10.88 -9.99
N VAL A 113 -2.25 -9.72 -9.45
CA VAL A 113 -1.24 -8.82 -10.04
C VAL A 113 0.11 -9.52 -10.10
N PHE A 114 0.50 -10.26 -9.05
CA PHE A 114 1.75 -11.02 -9.03
C PHE A 114 1.78 -12.08 -10.14
N LEU A 115 0.70 -12.83 -10.35
CA LEU A 115 0.63 -13.82 -11.42
C LEU A 115 0.82 -13.17 -12.80
N VAL A 116 0.11 -12.07 -13.07
CA VAL A 116 0.23 -11.33 -14.34
C VAL A 116 1.66 -10.83 -14.54
N TRP A 117 2.24 -10.18 -13.53
CA TRP A 117 3.60 -9.62 -13.62
C TRP A 117 4.68 -10.69 -13.69
N TRP A 118 4.48 -11.85 -13.08
CA TRP A 118 5.38 -12.98 -13.21
C TRP A 118 5.46 -13.47 -14.67
N TYR A 119 4.32 -13.61 -15.34
CA TYR A 119 4.29 -13.98 -16.76
C TYR A 119 4.88 -12.90 -17.66
N LEU A 120 4.56 -11.62 -17.41
CA LEU A 120 5.20 -10.51 -18.12
C LEU A 120 6.72 -10.52 -17.93
N GLY A 121 7.20 -10.76 -16.71
CA GLY A 121 8.62 -10.90 -16.41
C GLY A 121 9.28 -12.00 -17.24
N LYS A 122 8.63 -13.16 -17.40
CA LYS A 122 9.12 -14.22 -18.30
C LYS A 122 9.23 -13.75 -19.74
N VAL A 123 8.25 -13.00 -20.26
CA VAL A 123 8.28 -12.44 -21.63
C VAL A 123 9.40 -11.41 -21.80
N TYR A 124 9.61 -10.53 -20.83
CA TYR A 124 10.72 -9.56 -20.91
C TYR A 124 12.09 -10.24 -20.86
N CYS A 125 12.22 -11.31 -20.07
CA CYS A 125 13.44 -12.10 -20.01
C CYS A 125 13.74 -12.87 -21.31
N THR A 126 12.74 -13.12 -22.18
CA THR A 126 12.98 -13.75 -23.50
C THR A 126 13.42 -12.76 -24.57
N ALA A 127 13.09 -11.46 -24.44
CA ALA A 127 13.49 -10.44 -25.42
C ALA A 127 15.01 -10.27 -25.54
N PHE A 128 15.77 -10.54 -24.47
CA PHE A 128 17.23 -10.49 -24.50
C PHE A 128 17.87 -11.59 -25.37
N PHE A 129 17.19 -12.74 -25.54
CA PHE A 129 17.65 -13.79 -26.46
C PHE A 129 17.48 -13.39 -27.93
N TYR A 130 16.61 -12.44 -28.25
CA TYR A 130 16.39 -11.98 -29.63
C TYR A 130 17.47 -11.00 -30.10
N PHE A 131 18.03 -10.18 -29.19
CA PHE A 131 19.13 -9.27 -29.51
C PHE A 131 20.52 -9.92 -29.46
N LYS A 132 20.69 -10.97 -28.66
CA LYS A 132 22.00 -11.60 -28.43
C LYS A 132 22.29 -12.79 -29.35
N GLY A 133 21.62 -12.88 -30.50
CA GLY A 133 21.95 -13.81 -31.58
C GLY A 133 21.90 -15.28 -31.18
N LYS A 134 20.82 -15.95 -31.55
CA LYS A 134 21.05 -17.04 -32.50
C LYS A 134 21.04 -16.45 -33.89
#